data_AF-A0A182LZJ5-F1
#
_entry.id   AF-A0A182LZJ5-F1
#
_cell.length_a   1.000
_cell.length_b   1.000
_cell.length_c   1.000
_cell.angle_alpha   90.00
_cell.angle_beta   90.00
_cell.angle_gamma   90.00
#
_symmetry.space_group_name_H-M   'P 1'
#
loop_
_entity.id
_entity.type
_entity.pdbx_description
1 polymer ?
#
loop_
_entity_poly.entity_id
_entity_poly.type
_entity_poly.pdbx_seq_one_letter_code
_entity_poly.pdbx_strand_id
1 'polypeptide(L)'
;MSHFSSIATCFGHIVLAAVTGWSLKYLPNLSATPTVPFVWIMLWCLMAYSMLGIVRFSHPQPGVMLRFLYDHTGLLAKVCPLPFLNAQLYLQPDQTLHCFGDSFVQPFQNALGYTFLLSALAAYGVCNVFSDLNRRHIGEYVSTGVLLVNAIGLSMVSCATENYWAMGLVVSYVSKHFLLPVLAERYRMPHALLYTYGLSFYEIFAVNAVIDVQTSTIRVIM
;
A
#
# COMPACT_ATOMS: atom_id res chain seq x y z
N MET A 1 20.68 6.41 -16.77
CA MET A 1 20.64 6.92 -15.39
C MET A 1 22.06 7.26 -14.97
N SER A 2 22.29 8.38 -14.29
CA SER A 2 23.60 8.68 -13.71
C SER A 2 23.90 7.70 -12.57
N HIS A 3 25.17 7.41 -12.30
CA HIS A 3 25.58 6.57 -11.16
C HIS A 3 24.99 7.06 -9.84
N PHE A 4 24.96 8.38 -9.64
CA PHE A 4 24.37 9.03 -8.48
C PHE A 4 22.87 8.72 -8.32
N SER A 5 22.12 8.69 -9.42
CA SER A 5 20.69 8.33 -9.42
C SER A 5 20.46 6.87 -9.02
N SER A 6 21.35 5.95 -9.40
CA SER A 6 21.25 4.54 -8.98
C SER A 6 21.53 4.38 -7.50
N ILE A 7 22.58 5.03 -6.99
CA ILE A 7 22.95 5.00 -5.56
C ILE A 7 21.82 5.56 -4.71
N ALA A 8 21.27 6.73 -5.08
CA ALA A 8 20.15 7.32 -4.34
C ALA A 8 18.92 6.40 -4.32
N THR A 9 18.58 5.78 -5.46
CA THR A 9 17.45 4.83 -5.54
C THR A 9 17.69 3.59 -4.69
N CYS A 10 18.90 3.05 -4.69
CA CYS A 10 19.31 1.95 -3.81
C CYS A 10 19.14 2.34 -2.34
N PHE A 11 19.64 3.51 -1.94
CA PHE A 11 19.48 4.02 -0.59
C PHE A 11 18.01 4.18 -0.18
N GLY A 12 17.15 4.67 -1.08
CA GLY A 12 15.71 4.72 -0.86
C GLY A 12 15.12 3.34 -0.51
N HIS A 13 15.54 2.28 -1.20
CA HIS A 13 15.12 0.90 -0.88
C HIS A 13 15.72 0.37 0.43
N ILE A 14 16.91 0.82 0.83
CA ILE A 14 17.44 0.50 2.17
C ILE A 14 16.56 1.14 3.25
N VAL A 15 16.17 2.41 3.06
CA VAL A 15 15.29 3.12 3.99
C VAL A 15 13.91 2.44 4.05
N LEU A 16 13.31 2.11 2.92
CA LEU A 16 12.03 1.40 2.90
C LEU A 16 12.14 0.06 3.63
N ALA A 17 13.17 -0.75 3.37
CA ALA A 17 13.38 -2.01 4.08
C ALA A 17 13.52 -1.83 5.60
N ALA A 18 14.22 -0.78 6.04
CA ALA A 18 14.35 -0.46 7.46
C ALA A 18 13.00 -0.07 8.08
N VAL A 19 12.21 0.74 7.39
CA VAL A 19 10.86 1.12 7.81
C VAL A 19 9.94 -0.10 7.83
N THR A 20 10.07 -1.03 6.88
CA THR A 20 9.32 -2.30 6.90
C THR A 20 9.73 -3.21 8.03
N GLY A 21 11.02 -3.30 8.34
CA GLY A 21 11.50 -4.02 9.52
C GLY A 21 10.96 -3.44 10.82
N TRP A 22 10.93 -2.10 10.94
CA TRP A 22 10.28 -1.40 12.05
C TRP A 22 8.78 -1.73 12.11
N SER A 23 8.08 -1.62 10.99
CA SER A 23 6.64 -1.88 10.86
C SER A 23 6.25 -3.30 11.29
N LEU A 24 7.01 -4.30 10.86
CA LEU A 24 6.82 -5.70 11.26
C LEU A 24 7.03 -5.94 12.77
N LYS A 25 7.93 -5.17 13.40
CA LYS A 25 8.16 -5.27 14.86
C LYS A 25 6.99 -4.68 15.67
N TYR A 26 6.40 -3.60 15.19
CA TYR A 26 5.32 -2.90 15.89
C TYR A 26 3.93 -3.40 15.53
N LEU A 27 3.79 -4.20 14.47
CA LEU A 27 2.51 -4.81 14.18
C LEU A 27 2.14 -5.82 15.27
N PRO A 28 0.88 -5.85 15.71
CA PRO A 28 0.39 -6.80 16.70
C PRO A 28 0.56 -8.26 16.22
N ASN A 29 0.82 -9.16 17.18
CA ASN A 29 1.07 -10.59 16.89
C ASN A 29 -0.07 -11.21 16.08
N LEU A 30 0.27 -12.02 15.07
CA LEU A 30 -0.70 -12.72 14.21
C LEU A 30 -1.72 -13.55 15.00
N SER A 31 -1.32 -14.07 16.17
CA SER A 31 -2.18 -14.88 17.04
C SER A 31 -3.31 -14.09 17.72
N ALA A 32 -3.26 -12.76 17.70
CA ALA A 32 -4.26 -11.88 18.30
C ALA A 32 -5.31 -11.39 17.29
N THR A 33 -5.11 -11.61 15.98
CA THR A 33 -6.05 -11.20 14.94
C THR A 33 -6.88 -12.40 14.45
N PRO A 34 -8.21 -12.45 14.68
CA PRO A 34 -9.07 -13.55 14.23
C PRO A 34 -9.27 -13.57 12.69
N THR A 35 -8.75 -12.59 11.97
CA THR A 35 -8.89 -12.41 10.52
C THR A 35 -7.58 -12.67 9.78
N VAL A 36 -7.67 -12.84 8.45
CA VAL A 36 -6.50 -12.95 7.58
C VAL A 36 -5.63 -11.70 7.75
N PRO A 37 -4.32 -11.83 8.03
CA PRO A 37 -3.46 -10.70 8.37
C PRO A 37 -2.99 -9.96 7.11
N PHE A 38 -3.91 -9.30 6.40
CA PHE A 38 -3.64 -8.65 5.11
C PHE A 38 -2.52 -7.61 5.18
N VAL A 39 -2.40 -6.90 6.30
CA VAL A 39 -1.32 -5.91 6.50
C VAL A 39 0.03 -6.61 6.62
N TRP A 40 0.14 -7.76 7.28
CA TRP A 40 1.38 -8.54 7.28
C TRP A 40 1.78 -8.97 5.86
N ILE A 41 0.81 -9.44 5.05
CA ILE A 41 1.06 -9.81 3.66
C ILE A 41 1.56 -8.59 2.87
N MET A 42 0.93 -7.43 3.04
CA MET A 42 1.37 -6.17 2.43
C MET A 42 2.82 -5.84 2.80
N LEU A 43 3.17 -5.88 4.09
CA LEU A 43 4.53 -5.57 4.57
C LEU A 43 5.57 -6.53 3.97
N TRP A 44 5.27 -7.84 3.91
CA TRP A 44 6.18 -8.79 3.27
C TRP A 44 6.34 -8.56 1.76
N CYS A 45 5.28 -8.17 1.06
CA CYS A 45 5.38 -7.76 -0.34
C CYS A 45 6.25 -6.51 -0.51
N LEU A 46 6.12 -5.52 0.36
CA LEU A 46 6.96 -4.31 0.34
C LEU A 46 8.41 -4.62 0.69
N MET A 47 8.67 -5.49 1.66
CA MET A 47 10.02 -5.97 1.98
C MET A 47 10.66 -6.65 0.76
N ALA A 48 9.94 -7.55 0.08
CA ALA A 48 10.42 -8.22 -1.12
C ALA A 48 10.73 -7.22 -2.25
N TYR A 49 9.83 -6.27 -2.48
CA TYR A 49 10.06 -5.18 -3.44
C TYR A 49 11.31 -4.37 -3.12
N SER A 50 11.51 -4.03 -1.85
CA SER A 50 12.65 -3.26 -1.37
C SER A 50 13.97 -4.02 -1.54
N MET A 51 14.00 -5.30 -1.16
CA MET A 51 15.19 -6.15 -1.31
C MET A 51 15.57 -6.33 -2.78
N LEU A 52 14.59 -6.58 -3.66
CA LEU A 52 14.84 -6.63 -5.11
C LEU A 52 15.34 -5.28 -5.65
N GLY A 53 14.83 -4.17 -5.11
CA GLY A 53 15.30 -2.82 -5.43
C GLY A 53 16.78 -2.63 -5.07
N ILE A 54 17.20 -3.01 -3.86
CA ILE A 54 18.60 -2.94 -3.42
C ILE A 54 19.50 -3.72 -4.38
N VAL A 55 19.15 -4.98 -4.68
CA VAL A 55 19.94 -5.83 -5.58
C VAL A 55 19.97 -5.26 -7.00
N ARG A 56 18.84 -4.74 -7.51
CA ARG A 56 18.75 -4.16 -8.86
C ARG A 56 19.60 -2.91 -9.02
N PHE A 57 19.56 -1.99 -8.06
CA PHE A 57 20.22 -0.68 -8.17
C PHE A 57 21.66 -0.67 -7.65
N SER A 58 22.10 -1.72 -6.95
CA SER A 58 23.50 -1.94 -6.59
C SER A 58 24.33 -2.55 -7.73
N HIS A 59 23.70 -3.30 -8.64
CA HIS A 59 24.41 -3.93 -9.76
C HIS A 59 24.44 -3.01 -11.00
N PRO A 60 25.60 -2.80 -11.66
CA PRO A 60 25.70 -1.90 -12.82
C PRO A 60 24.95 -2.41 -14.05
N GLN A 61 24.73 -3.73 -14.16
CA GLN A 61 23.96 -4.36 -15.24
C GLN A 61 23.03 -5.44 -14.67
N PRO A 62 21.83 -5.11 -14.18
CA PRO A 62 20.91 -6.11 -13.64
C PRO A 62 20.45 -7.05 -14.76
N GLY A 63 20.45 -8.36 -14.49
CA GLY A 63 19.98 -9.38 -15.44
C GLY A 63 18.49 -9.26 -15.77
N VAL A 64 18.06 -9.87 -16.88
CA VAL A 64 16.67 -9.78 -17.38
C VAL A 64 15.66 -10.27 -16.34
N MET A 65 15.94 -11.40 -15.69
CA MET A 65 15.06 -11.95 -14.65
C MET A 65 14.89 -10.99 -13.45
N LEU A 66 15.98 -10.35 -13.00
CA LEU A 66 15.93 -9.41 -11.88
C LEU A 66 15.12 -8.15 -12.23
N ARG A 67 15.25 -7.65 -13.46
CA ARG A 67 14.43 -6.53 -13.95
C ARG A 67 12.95 -6.92 -13.97
N PHE A 68 12.64 -8.08 -14.52
CA PHE A 68 11.28 -8.62 -14.57
C PHE A 68 10.65 -8.76 -13.18
N LEU A 69 11.36 -9.39 -12.23
CA LEU A 69 10.90 -9.56 -10.85
C LEU A 69 10.70 -8.21 -10.16
N TYR A 70 11.62 -7.25 -10.33
CA TYR A 70 11.46 -5.91 -9.77
C TYR A 70 10.26 -5.17 -10.37
N ASP A 71 10.04 -5.26 -11.68
CA ASP A 71 8.93 -4.58 -12.34
C ASP A 71 7.58 -5.17 -11.89
N HIS A 72 7.49 -6.49 -11.72
CA HIS A 72 6.30 -7.17 -11.19
C HIS A 72 6.04 -6.86 -9.71
N THR A 73 7.08 -6.91 -8.88
CA THR A 73 6.94 -6.53 -7.46
C THR A 73 6.66 -5.05 -7.29
N GLY A 74 7.16 -4.19 -8.17
CA GLY A 74 6.80 -2.77 -8.23
C GLY A 74 5.34 -2.54 -8.60
N LEU A 75 4.81 -3.34 -9.53
CA LEU A 75 3.38 -3.31 -9.84
C LEU A 75 2.53 -3.76 -8.64
N LEU A 76 2.93 -4.84 -7.96
CA LEU A 76 2.26 -5.28 -6.71
C LEU A 76 2.32 -4.20 -5.63
N ALA A 77 3.48 -3.60 -5.40
CA ALA A 77 3.66 -2.50 -4.45
C ALA A 77 2.86 -1.25 -4.82
N LYS A 78 2.43 -1.11 -6.08
CA LYS A 78 1.53 -0.04 -6.53
C LYS A 78 0.07 -0.35 -6.24
N VAL A 79 -0.40 -1.56 -6.57
CA VAL A 79 -1.84 -1.85 -6.60
C VAL A 79 -2.36 -2.53 -5.33
N CYS A 80 -1.52 -3.24 -4.57
CA CYS A 80 -1.97 -4.06 -3.43
C CYS A 80 -2.04 -3.33 -2.07
N PRO A 81 -1.15 -2.38 -1.71
CA PRO A 81 -1.09 -1.90 -0.33
C PRO A 81 -2.39 -1.29 0.20
N LEU A 82 -3.06 -0.46 -0.60
CA LEU A 82 -4.27 0.24 -0.16
C LEU A 82 -5.48 -0.70 -0.06
N PRO A 83 -5.73 -1.57 -1.06
CA PRO A 83 -6.72 -2.65 -0.91
C PRO A 83 -6.49 -3.59 0.27
N PHE A 84 -5.24 -3.96 0.57
CA PHE A 84 -4.95 -4.87 1.68
C PHE A 84 -5.22 -4.19 3.02
N LEU A 85 -4.91 -2.90 3.14
CA LEU A 85 -5.27 -2.14 4.33
C LEU A 85 -6.78 -1.97 4.47
N ASN A 86 -7.49 -1.61 3.39
CA ASN A 86 -8.95 -1.56 3.41
C ASN A 86 -9.55 -2.89 3.85
N ALA A 87 -9.10 -4.00 3.28
CA ALA A 87 -9.56 -5.32 3.69
C ALA A 87 -9.32 -5.60 5.18
N GLN A 88 -8.14 -5.24 5.71
CA GLN A 88 -7.83 -5.38 7.13
C GLN A 88 -8.81 -4.60 8.01
N LEU A 89 -9.08 -3.34 7.68
CA LEU A 89 -9.93 -2.46 8.49
C LEU A 89 -11.42 -2.84 8.36
N TYR A 90 -11.90 -3.12 7.15
CA TYR A 90 -13.30 -3.48 6.91
C TYR A 90 -13.67 -4.85 7.47
N LEU A 91 -12.75 -5.83 7.45
CA LEU A 91 -13.03 -7.18 7.93
C LEU A 91 -12.83 -7.34 9.44
N GLN A 92 -12.45 -6.28 10.16
CA GLN A 92 -12.20 -6.36 11.59
C GLN A 92 -13.53 -6.53 12.36
N PRO A 93 -13.72 -7.62 13.14
CA PRO A 93 -15.02 -7.97 13.71
C PRO A 93 -15.58 -6.92 14.68
N ASP A 94 -14.70 -6.27 15.44
CA ASP A 94 -15.06 -5.32 16.51
C ASP A 94 -15.18 -3.87 16.03
N GLN A 95 -14.92 -3.61 14.74
CA GLN A 95 -15.22 -2.32 14.11
C GLN A 95 -16.58 -2.40 13.42
N THR A 96 -17.67 -2.49 14.17
CA THR A 96 -18.97 -2.15 13.61
C THR A 96 -18.96 -0.67 13.29
N LEU A 97 -19.06 -0.31 12.00
CA LEU A 97 -19.38 1.07 11.63
C LEU A 97 -20.75 1.42 12.24
N HIS A 98 -20.74 2.03 13.43
CA HIS A 98 -21.95 2.47 14.14
C HIS A 98 -22.78 3.48 13.34
N CYS A 99 -22.28 3.94 12.19
CA CYS A 99 -22.96 4.86 11.29
C CYS A 99 -24.19 4.26 10.57
N PHE A 100 -24.39 2.92 10.55
CA PHE A 100 -25.45 2.31 9.72
C PHE A 100 -26.39 1.28 10.39
N GLY A 101 -26.28 1.02 11.71
CA GLY A 101 -27.18 0.12 12.45
C GLY A 101 -26.74 -1.37 12.49
N ASP A 102 -27.04 -2.04 13.60
CA ASP A 102 -26.17 -3.08 14.16
C ASP A 102 -26.28 -4.51 13.58
N SER A 103 -27.20 -4.82 12.65
CA SER A 103 -27.43 -6.23 12.25
C SER A 103 -27.35 -6.54 10.76
N PHE A 104 -27.56 -5.56 9.87
CA PHE A 104 -27.53 -5.77 8.41
C PHE A 104 -26.23 -5.29 7.76
N VAL A 105 -25.41 -4.53 8.50
CA VAL A 105 -24.25 -3.80 7.98
C VAL A 105 -23.01 -4.66 7.93
N GLN A 106 -22.84 -5.62 8.84
CA GLN A 106 -21.65 -6.47 8.89
C GLN A 106 -21.41 -7.32 7.62
N PRO A 107 -22.41 -7.99 7.01
CA PRO A 107 -22.17 -8.70 5.74
C PRO A 107 -21.82 -7.75 4.60
N PHE A 108 -22.42 -6.55 4.58
CA PHE A 108 -22.11 -5.52 3.58
C PHE A 108 -20.69 -4.97 3.75
N GLN A 109 -20.28 -4.68 4.99
CA GLN A 109 -18.93 -4.23 5.35
C GLN A 109 -17.88 -5.28 4.94
N ASN A 110 -18.13 -6.55 5.25
CA ASN A 110 -17.25 -7.65 4.83
C ASN A 110 -17.18 -7.75 3.31
N ALA A 111 -18.32 -7.65 2.62
CA ALA A 111 -18.37 -7.65 1.16
C ALA A 111 -17.54 -6.50 0.57
N LEU A 112 -17.58 -5.30 1.14
CA LEU A 112 -16.74 -4.18 0.73
C LEU A 112 -15.25 -4.49 0.91
N GLY A 113 -14.85 -5.05 2.06
CA GLY A 113 -13.47 -5.48 2.31
C GLY A 113 -12.93 -6.44 1.25
N TYR A 114 -13.69 -7.48 0.90
CA TYR A 114 -13.33 -8.40 -0.18
C TYR A 114 -13.38 -7.77 -1.57
N THR A 115 -14.32 -6.84 -1.81
CA THR A 115 -14.42 -6.11 -3.08
C THR A 115 -13.18 -5.26 -3.34
N PHE A 116 -12.61 -4.64 -2.30
CA PHE A 116 -11.34 -3.92 -2.43
C PHE A 116 -10.20 -4.87 -2.84
N LEU A 117 -10.09 -6.06 -2.25
CA LEU A 117 -9.10 -7.06 -2.67
C LEU A 117 -9.29 -7.49 -4.13
N LEU A 118 -10.53 -7.74 -4.54
CA LEU A 118 -10.86 -8.11 -5.92
C LEU A 118 -10.51 -6.98 -6.89
N SER A 119 -10.71 -5.72 -6.48
CA SER A 119 -10.32 -4.55 -7.28
C SER A 119 -8.81 -4.48 -7.50
N ALA A 120 -8.00 -4.90 -6.51
CA ALA A 120 -6.55 -5.00 -6.63
C ALA A 120 -6.14 -6.04 -7.67
N LEU A 121 -6.77 -7.22 -7.63
CA LEU A 121 -6.54 -8.30 -8.60
C LEU A 121 -6.92 -7.86 -10.01
N ALA A 122 -8.07 -7.18 -10.16
CA ALA A 122 -8.50 -6.63 -11.44
C ALA A 122 -7.49 -5.59 -11.97
N ALA A 123 -7.05 -4.64 -11.14
CA ALA A 123 -6.04 -3.66 -11.52
C ALA A 123 -4.71 -4.32 -11.92
N TYR A 124 -4.25 -5.31 -11.16
CA TYR A 124 -3.05 -6.08 -11.47
C TYR A 124 -3.18 -6.80 -12.81
N GLY A 125 -4.28 -7.52 -13.03
CA GLY A 125 -4.56 -8.25 -14.27
C GLY A 125 -4.59 -7.32 -15.48
N VAL A 126 -5.32 -6.21 -15.40
CA VAL A 126 -5.40 -5.21 -16.47
C VAL A 126 -4.02 -4.62 -16.78
N CYS A 127 -3.22 -4.29 -15.77
CA CYS A 127 -1.87 -3.78 -16.00
C CYS A 127 -0.95 -4.79 -16.71
N ASN A 128 -1.11 -6.09 -16.45
CA ASN A 128 -0.33 -7.14 -17.13
C ASN A 128 -0.82 -7.39 -18.56
N VAL A 129 -2.15 -7.44 -18.77
CA VAL A 129 -2.76 -7.63 -20.10
C VAL A 129 -2.40 -6.47 -21.03
N PHE A 130 -2.38 -5.24 -20.51
CA PHE A 130 -2.02 -4.04 -21.28
C PHE A 130 -0.57 -3.58 -21.01
N SER A 131 0.35 -4.53 -20.83
CA SER A 131 1.77 -4.22 -20.57
C SER A 131 2.52 -3.64 -21.77
N ASP A 132 1.97 -3.79 -22.98
CA ASP A 132 2.52 -3.21 -24.20
C ASP A 132 2.64 -1.68 -24.11
N LEU A 133 3.75 -1.12 -24.60
CA LEU A 133 4.05 0.31 -24.55
C LEU A 133 2.90 1.18 -25.08
N ASN A 134 2.24 0.76 -26.17
CA ASN A 134 1.14 1.51 -26.78
C ASN A 134 -0.15 1.50 -25.94
N ARG A 135 -0.34 0.52 -25.04
CA ARG A 135 -1.58 0.32 -24.27
C ARG A 135 -1.39 0.48 -22.76
N ARG A 136 -0.16 0.66 -22.29
CA ARG A 136 0.20 0.82 -20.88
C ARG A 136 -0.59 1.91 -20.15
N HIS A 137 -0.92 3.00 -20.83
CA HIS A 137 -1.72 4.09 -20.28
C HIS A 137 -3.10 3.61 -19.77
N ILE A 138 -3.70 2.60 -20.42
CA ILE A 138 -4.99 2.02 -20.00
C ILE A 138 -4.86 1.36 -18.62
N GLY A 139 -3.81 0.55 -18.43
CA GLY A 139 -3.52 -0.05 -17.12
C GLY A 139 -3.23 1.00 -16.05
N GLU A 140 -2.54 2.09 -16.42
CA GLU A 140 -2.26 3.20 -15.51
C GLU A 140 -3.53 3.96 -15.09
N TYR A 141 -4.48 4.19 -16.01
CA TYR A 141 -5.77 4.78 -15.68
C TYR A 141 -6.63 3.87 -14.79
N VAL A 142 -6.72 2.58 -15.12
CA VAL A 142 -7.50 1.62 -14.34
C VAL A 142 -6.92 1.46 -12.94
N SER A 143 -5.60 1.29 -12.81
CA SER A 143 -4.95 1.20 -11.50
C SER A 143 -5.15 2.49 -10.68
N THR A 144 -5.06 3.66 -11.31
CA THR A 144 -5.34 4.94 -10.63
C THR A 144 -6.79 5.03 -10.16
N GLY A 145 -7.76 4.67 -11.01
CA GLY A 145 -9.18 4.68 -10.65
C GLY A 145 -9.49 3.72 -9.49
N VAL A 146 -8.96 2.50 -9.54
CA VAL A 146 -9.10 1.51 -8.45
C VAL A 146 -8.52 2.07 -7.16
N LEU A 147 -7.33 2.66 -7.20
CA LEU A 147 -6.71 3.18 -5.99
C LEU A 147 -7.43 4.42 -5.44
N LEU A 148 -8.01 5.27 -6.29
CA LEU A 148 -8.87 6.37 -5.85
C LEU A 148 -10.15 5.88 -5.16
N VAL A 149 -10.80 4.85 -5.71
CA VAL A 149 -11.96 4.21 -5.07
C VAL A 149 -11.57 3.62 -3.72
N ASN A 150 -10.39 2.99 -3.62
CA ASN A 150 -9.86 2.50 -2.36
C ASN A 150 -9.54 3.63 -1.37
N ALA A 151 -9.05 4.78 -1.85
CA ALA A 151 -8.80 5.95 -1.00
C ALA A 151 -10.11 6.52 -0.43
N ILE A 152 -11.18 6.56 -1.23
CA ILE A 152 -12.53 6.94 -0.77
C ILE A 152 -13.03 5.95 0.28
N GLY A 153 -12.88 4.65 0.04
CA GLY A 153 -13.23 3.61 1.03
C GLY A 153 -12.50 3.80 2.36
N LEU A 154 -11.19 4.07 2.29
CA LEU A 154 -10.40 4.34 3.48
C LEU A 154 -10.84 5.62 4.20
N SER A 155 -11.16 6.69 3.46
CA SER A 155 -11.72 7.92 4.03
C SER A 155 -13.05 7.65 4.75
N MET A 156 -13.92 6.81 4.19
CA MET A 156 -15.19 6.46 4.83
C MET A 156 -14.97 5.75 6.17
N VAL A 157 -14.10 4.74 6.22
CA VAL A 157 -13.78 4.05 7.48
C VAL A 157 -13.09 4.99 8.45
N SER A 158 -12.13 5.79 7.98
CA SER A 158 -11.41 6.74 8.81
C SER A 158 -12.36 7.74 9.48
N CYS A 159 -13.31 8.31 8.73
CA CYS A 159 -14.32 9.21 9.30
C CYS A 159 -15.26 8.49 10.27
N ALA A 160 -15.67 7.25 9.96
CA ALA A 160 -16.59 6.50 10.81
C ALA A 160 -15.97 6.00 12.11
N THR A 161 -14.65 5.84 12.14
CA THR A 161 -13.89 5.26 13.27
C THR A 161 -13.01 6.29 13.98
N GLU A 162 -13.07 7.56 13.56
CA GLU A 162 -12.20 8.66 14.01
C GLU A 162 -10.69 8.33 13.91
N ASN A 163 -10.31 7.43 13.00
CA ASN A 163 -8.94 7.00 12.81
C ASN A 163 -8.15 8.02 11.99
N TYR A 164 -7.53 8.99 12.66
CA TYR A 164 -6.76 10.06 12.02
C TYR A 164 -5.51 9.55 11.29
N TRP A 165 -4.96 8.41 11.70
CA TRP A 165 -3.83 7.78 11.00
C TRP A 165 -4.24 7.29 9.61
N ALA A 166 -5.43 6.70 9.48
CA ALA A 166 -6.02 6.32 8.19
C ALA A 166 -6.30 7.56 7.32
N MET A 167 -6.74 8.68 7.90
CA MET A 167 -6.90 9.94 7.15
C MET A 167 -5.55 10.47 6.65
N GLY A 168 -4.52 10.44 7.51
CA GLY A 168 -3.15 10.78 7.16
C GLY A 168 -2.61 9.89 6.03
N LEU A 169 -2.96 8.61 6.03
CA LEU A 169 -2.62 7.70 4.93
C LEU A 169 -3.26 8.14 3.61
N VAL A 170 -4.53 8.53 3.61
CA VAL A 170 -5.20 9.02 2.38
C VAL A 170 -4.45 10.22 1.83
N VAL A 171 -4.10 11.19 2.67
CA VAL A 171 -3.32 12.37 2.27
C VAL A 171 -1.93 11.98 1.75
N SER A 172 -1.23 11.08 2.46
CA SER A 172 0.08 10.54 2.05
C SER A 172 -0.01 9.83 0.71
N TYR A 173 -1.05 9.02 0.50
CA TYR A 173 -1.30 8.29 -0.74
C TYR A 173 -1.59 9.23 -1.91
N VAL A 174 -2.49 10.19 -1.76
CA VAL A 174 -2.83 11.18 -2.81
C VAL A 174 -1.61 12.01 -3.16
N SER A 175 -0.84 12.45 -2.16
CA SER A 175 0.41 13.17 -2.37
C SER A 175 1.43 12.31 -3.12
N LYS A 176 1.61 11.05 -2.71
CA LYS A 176 2.49 10.10 -3.40
C LYS A 176 2.09 9.89 -4.86
N HIS A 177 0.79 9.76 -5.13
CA HIS A 177 0.28 9.38 -6.45
C HIS A 177 0.23 10.54 -7.44
N PHE A 178 -0.10 11.76 -6.99
CA PHE A 178 -0.28 12.92 -7.88
C PHE A 178 0.81 13.98 -7.74
N LEU A 179 1.31 14.23 -6.53
CA LEU A 179 2.29 15.30 -6.30
C LEU A 179 3.72 14.83 -6.59
N LEU A 180 4.12 13.65 -6.13
CA LEU A 180 5.50 13.17 -6.31
C LEU A 180 5.92 12.99 -7.78
N PRO A 181 5.07 12.52 -8.72
CA PRO A 181 5.44 12.47 -10.13
C PRO A 181 5.74 13.86 -10.72
N VAL A 182 4.92 14.86 -10.38
CA VAL A 182 5.11 16.25 -10.82
C VAL A 182 6.42 16.82 -10.26
N LEU A 183 6.74 16.53 -8.99
CA LEU A 183 8.01 16.92 -8.38
C LEU A 183 9.20 16.20 -9.02
N ALA A 184 9.06 14.91 -9.32
CA ALA A 184 10.11 14.12 -9.97
C ALA A 184 10.47 14.72 -11.34
N GLU A 185 9.47 15.07 -12.15
CA GLU A 185 9.68 15.72 -13.44
C GLU A 185 10.32 17.11 -13.29
N ARG A 186 9.77 17.95 -12.40
CA ARG A 186 10.24 19.32 -12.18
C ARG A 186 11.69 19.38 -11.70
N TYR A 187 12.07 18.48 -10.78
CA TYR A 187 13.42 18.45 -10.19
C TYR A 187 14.34 17.41 -10.84
N ARG A 188 13.91 16.76 -11.94
CA ARG A 188 14.64 15.69 -12.65
C ARG A 188 15.12 14.57 -11.71
N MET A 189 14.32 14.24 -10.71
CA MET A 189 14.61 13.17 -9.76
C MET A 189 14.11 11.83 -10.29
N PRO A 190 14.76 10.70 -9.95
CA PRO A 190 14.30 9.39 -10.39
C PRO A 190 12.92 9.08 -9.80
N HIS A 191 11.94 8.74 -10.63
CA HIS A 191 10.59 8.40 -10.15
C HIS A 191 10.61 7.24 -9.14
N ALA A 192 11.45 6.23 -9.36
CA ALA A 192 11.61 5.11 -8.44
C ALA A 192 12.06 5.56 -7.04
N LEU A 193 12.94 6.56 -6.95
CA LEU A 193 13.41 7.11 -5.67
C LEU A 193 12.27 7.75 -4.89
N LEU A 194 11.54 8.70 -5.51
CA LEU A 194 10.43 9.39 -4.84
C LEU A 194 9.30 8.41 -4.49
N TYR A 195 9.02 7.46 -5.39
CA TYR A 195 8.01 6.44 -5.16
C TYR A 195 8.35 5.58 -3.93
N THR A 196 9.59 5.11 -3.82
CA THR A 196 10.06 4.33 -2.67
C THR A 196 10.00 5.14 -1.37
N TYR A 197 10.40 6.41 -1.38
CA TYR A 197 10.25 7.28 -0.21
C TYR A 197 8.78 7.48 0.18
N GLY A 198 7.90 7.68 -0.79
CA GLY A 198 6.46 7.78 -0.55
C GLY A 198 5.88 6.50 0.05
N LEU A 199 6.40 5.33 -0.32
CA LEU A 199 6.02 4.05 0.30
C LEU A 199 6.44 3.98 1.77
N SER A 200 7.58 4.56 2.16
CA SER A 200 8.00 4.60 3.57
C SER A 200 7.02 5.39 4.44
N PHE A 201 6.59 6.58 3.98
CA PHE A 201 5.57 7.36 4.72
C PHE A 201 4.24 6.63 4.76
N TYR A 202 3.82 6.08 3.62
CA TYR A 202 2.60 5.27 3.52
C TYR A 202 2.59 4.15 4.56
N GLU A 203 3.69 3.42 4.68
CA GLU A 203 3.81 2.30 5.61
C GLU A 203 3.67 2.72 7.07
N ILE A 204 4.31 3.83 7.46
CA ILE A 204 4.19 4.37 8.82
C ILE A 204 2.73 4.70 9.17
N PHE A 205 2.01 5.37 8.27
CA PHE A 205 0.59 5.67 8.49
C PHE A 205 -0.26 4.41 8.52
N ALA A 206 0.03 3.42 7.66
CA ALA A 206 -0.76 2.18 7.56
C ALA A 206 -0.64 1.35 8.85
N VAL A 207 0.57 1.20 9.39
CA VAL A 207 0.81 0.48 10.65
C VAL A 207 0.10 1.16 11.81
N ASN A 208 0.25 2.47 11.94
CA ASN A 208 -0.41 3.21 13.03
C ASN A 208 -1.93 3.19 12.91
N ALA A 209 -2.48 3.22 11.68
CA ALA A 209 -3.92 3.08 11.48
C ALA A 209 -4.43 1.74 12.03
N VAL A 210 -3.72 0.64 11.80
CA VAL A 210 -4.11 -0.69 12.31
C VAL A 210 -3.95 -0.78 13.82
N ILE A 211 -2.86 -0.24 14.38
CA ILE A 211 -2.62 -0.21 15.82
C ILE A 211 -3.73 0.57 16.52
N ASP A 212 -4.12 1.73 16.00
CA ASP A 212 -5.15 2.61 16.58
C ASP A 212 -6.52 1.92 16.66
N VAL A 213 -6.86 1.12 15.66
CA VAL A 213 -8.07 0.29 15.71
C VAL A 213 -8.00 -0.71 16.85
N GLN A 214 -6.88 -1.44 16.98
CA GLN A 214 -6.76 -2.50 17.97
C GLN A 214 -6.68 -1.96 19.41
N THR A 215 -6.01 -0.84 19.64
CA THR A 215 -5.97 -0.18 20.95
C THR A 215 -7.35 0.34 21.35
N SER A 216 -8.13 0.83 20.40
CA SER A 216 -9.51 1.26 20.62
C SER A 216 -10.41 0.09 21.01
N THR A 217 -10.26 -1.08 20.36
CA THR A 217 -10.99 -2.30 20.74
C THR A 217 -10.69 -2.75 22.17
N ILE A 218 -9.42 -2.74 22.59
CA ILE A 218 -9.02 -3.15 23.95
C ILE A 218 -9.68 -2.24 25.02
N ARG A 219 -9.79 -0.94 24.75
CA ARG A 219 -10.41 0.02 25.69
C ARG A 219 -11.91 -0.17 25.88
N VAL A 220 -12.61 -0.75 24.91
CA VAL A 220 -14.06 -0.99 25.02
C VAL A 220 -14.37 -2.26 25.84
N ILE A 221 -13.41 -3.18 25.95
CA ILE A 221 -13.60 -4.48 26.66
C ILE A 221 -13.21 -4.39 28.15
N MET A 222 -12.43 -3.37 28.57
CA MET A 222 -12.08 -3.11 29.98
C MET A 222 -13.06 -2.17 30.67
#